data_AF-A0A7S1E2U4-F1
#
_entry.id   AF-A0A7S1E2U4-F1
#
_cell.length_a   1.000
_cell.length_b   1.000
_cell.length_c   1.000
_cell.angle_alpha   90.00
_cell.angle_beta   90.00
_cell.angle_gamma   90.00
#
_symmetry.space_group_name_H-M   'P 1'
#
loop_
_entity.id
_entity.type
_entity.pdbx_description
1 polymer ?
#
loop_
_entity_poly.entity_id
_entity_poly.type
_entity_poly.pdbx_seq_one_letter_code
_entity_poly.pdbx_strand_id
1 'polypeptide(L)'
;IDQRKFRKIDLMPPTMAMGTMPEVIICCHEIIVIAIIRRKGLLLAYEFKGGSLTATRQEVLNHYVVDASVRPGGASPEGNERAEVVLLLAHGDSSRDGQIVSISIDYSIDKAKINM
;
A
#
# COMPACT_ATOMS: atom_id res chain seq x y z
N ILE A 1 38.97 1.57 -4.40
CA ILE A 1 37.50 1.58 -4.60
C ILE A 1 37.13 2.98 -5.07
N ASP A 2 36.64 3.09 -6.30
CA ASP A 2 36.35 4.35 -7.00
C ASP A 2 35.16 5.08 -6.35
N GLN A 3 35.32 6.38 -6.03
CA GLN A 3 34.33 7.22 -5.33
C GLN A 3 33.43 8.01 -6.29
N ARG A 4 33.37 7.64 -7.57
CA ARG A 4 32.59 8.39 -8.57
C ARG A 4 31.16 7.85 -8.71
N LYS A 5 30.22 8.73 -8.34
CA LYS A 5 28.75 8.73 -8.62
C LYS A 5 27.83 8.16 -7.53
N PHE A 6 27.87 8.78 -6.34
CA PHE A 6 26.59 8.99 -5.65
C PHE A 6 25.79 10.01 -6.47
N ARG A 7 24.83 9.55 -7.28
CA ARG A 7 23.84 10.46 -7.86
C ARG A 7 23.14 11.11 -6.68
N LYS A 8 23.24 12.44 -6.59
CA LYS A 8 22.42 13.24 -5.67
C LYS A 8 20.97 12.97 -6.06
N ILE A 9 20.28 12.12 -5.28
CA ILE A 9 18.85 11.90 -5.46
C ILE A 9 18.21 13.22 -5.04
N ASP A 10 17.46 13.83 -5.94
CA ASP A 10 16.73 15.03 -5.60
C ASP A 10 15.68 14.66 -4.54
N LEU A 11 15.88 15.18 -3.33
CA LEU A 11 14.99 15.00 -2.19
C LEU A 11 13.92 16.10 -2.14
N MET A 12 13.94 17.05 -3.08
CA MET A 12 12.89 18.05 -3.12
C MET A 12 11.57 17.34 -3.44
N PRO A 13 10.59 17.38 -2.53
CA PRO A 13 9.30 16.79 -2.81
C PRO A 13 8.73 17.52 -4.03
N PRO A 14 8.20 16.82 -5.04
CA PRO A 14 7.37 17.49 -6.03
C PRO A 14 6.24 18.19 -5.28
N THR A 15 5.71 19.27 -5.86
CA THR A 15 4.55 19.99 -5.35
C THR A 15 3.38 19.02 -5.24
N MET A 16 3.30 18.32 -4.12
CA MET A 16 2.23 17.40 -3.83
C MET A 16 0.98 18.24 -3.70
N ALA A 17 0.03 18.04 -4.61
CA ALA A 17 -1.26 18.72 -4.58
C ALA A 17 -2.00 18.58 -3.23
N MET A 18 -1.55 17.65 -2.37
CA MET A 18 -2.11 17.33 -1.05
C MET A 18 -1.12 17.50 0.11
N GLY A 19 0.03 18.16 -0.10
CA GLY A 19 1.01 18.44 0.96
C GLY A 19 1.92 17.27 1.34
N THR A 20 2.77 17.48 2.34
CA THR A 20 3.85 16.54 2.72
C THR A 20 3.47 15.43 3.67
N MET A 21 2.27 15.49 4.24
CA MET A 21 1.78 14.62 5.30
C MET A 21 0.37 14.10 5.01
N PRO A 22 -0.01 12.93 5.56
CA PRO A 22 0.85 11.98 6.28
C PRO A 22 1.90 11.36 5.33
N GLU A 23 3.00 10.82 5.84
CA GLU A 23 4.00 10.12 5.00
C GLU A 23 3.57 8.69 4.67
N VAL A 24 2.85 8.07 5.60
CA VAL A 24 2.33 6.70 5.50
C VAL A 24 0.81 6.73 5.66
N ILE A 25 0.09 6.04 4.78
CA ILE A 25 -1.33 5.74 4.95
C ILE A 25 -1.44 4.32 5.49
N ILE A 26 -2.23 4.14 6.55
CA ILE A 26 -2.54 2.83 7.11
C ILE A 26 -4.01 2.53 6.84
N CYS A 27 -4.28 1.41 6.16
CA CYS A 27 -5.62 0.89 5.94
C CYS A 27 -5.72 -0.48 6.61
N CYS A 28 -6.78 -0.74 7.36
CA CYS A 28 -6.99 -2.03 8.02
C CYS A 28 -8.29 -2.67 7.54
N HIS A 29 -8.26 -3.98 7.29
CA HIS A 29 -9.45 -4.76 6.99
C HIS A 29 -9.32 -6.14 7.62
N GLU A 30 -10.18 -6.44 8.61
CA GLU A 30 -10.14 -7.67 9.40
C GLU A 30 -8.73 -7.94 9.99
N ILE A 31 -8.06 -8.99 9.54
CA ILE A 31 -6.71 -9.35 9.97
C ILE A 31 -5.60 -8.74 9.10
N ILE A 32 -5.96 -7.94 8.09
CA ILE A 32 -5.00 -7.33 7.16
C ILE A 32 -4.72 -5.88 7.54
N VAL A 33 -3.43 -5.54 7.55
CA VAL A 33 -2.92 -4.17 7.72
C VAL A 33 -2.12 -3.81 6.48
N ILE A 34 -2.52 -2.73 5.82
CA ILE A 34 -1.87 -2.19 4.64
C ILE A 34 -1.18 -0.90 5.02
N ALA A 35 0.13 -0.84 4.81
CA ALA A 35 0.94 0.36 5.00
C ALA A 35 1.44 0.88 3.64
N ILE A 36 1.16 2.14 3.35
CA ILE A 36 1.50 2.76 2.06
C ILE A 36 2.40 3.96 2.28
N ILE A 37 3.66 3.86 1.88
CA ILE A 37 4.61 4.97 1.89
C ILE A 37 4.36 5.82 0.63
N ARG A 38 3.64 6.93 0.82
CA ARG A 38 3.06 7.73 -0.28
C ARG A 38 4.10 8.23 -1.27
N ARG A 39 5.21 8.78 -0.75
CA ARG A 39 6.29 9.36 -1.57
C ARG A 39 7.06 8.33 -2.38
N LYS A 40 7.01 7.06 -1.99
CA LYS A 40 7.68 5.97 -2.71
C LYS A 40 6.73 5.19 -3.61
N GLY A 41 5.42 5.42 -3.48
CA GLY A 41 4.43 4.53 -4.07
C GLY A 41 4.62 3.09 -3.60
N LEU A 42 5.01 2.88 -2.34
CA LEU A 42 5.34 1.55 -1.82
C LEU A 42 4.20 1.08 -0.93
N LEU A 43 3.55 -0.01 -1.34
CA LEU A 43 2.52 -0.71 -0.59
C LEU A 43 3.13 -1.93 0.10
N LEU A 44 2.83 -2.10 1.39
CA LEU A 44 3.21 -3.24 2.20
C LEU A 44 1.93 -3.81 2.83
N ALA A 45 1.68 -5.09 2.60
CA ALA A 45 0.56 -5.80 3.20
C ALA A 45 1.08 -6.71 4.30
N TYR A 46 0.40 -6.68 5.43
CA TYR A 46 0.66 -7.52 6.58
C TYR A 46 -0.60 -8.25 6.97
N GLU A 47 -0.42 -9.46 7.46
CA GLU A 47 -1.47 -10.26 8.04
C GLU A 47 -1.18 -10.47 9.53
N PHE A 48 -2.19 -10.22 10.36
CA PHE A 48 -2.14 -10.40 11.79
C PHE A 48 -2.54 -11.84 12.15
N LYS A 49 -1.54 -12.67 12.47
CA LYS A 49 -1.73 -14.08 12.83
C LYS A 49 -0.99 -14.40 14.12
N GLY A 50 -1.69 -15.07 15.04
CA GLY A 50 -1.11 -15.54 16.31
C GLY A 50 -0.51 -14.43 17.18
N GLY A 51 -1.05 -13.21 17.12
CA GLY A 51 -0.53 -12.06 17.88
C GLY A 51 0.65 -11.34 17.21
N SER A 52 1.01 -11.71 15.97
CA SER A 52 2.14 -11.13 15.24
C SER A 52 1.73 -10.62 13.85
N LEU A 53 2.37 -9.54 13.39
CA LEU A 53 2.23 -9.06 12.02
C LEU A 53 3.27 -9.74 11.13
N THR A 54 2.80 -10.47 10.12
CA THR A 54 3.64 -11.10 9.11
C THR A 54 3.46 -10.37 7.79
N ALA A 55 4.56 -9.95 7.15
CA ALA A 55 4.48 -9.34 5.83
C ALA A 55 4.07 -10.39 4.79
N THR A 56 3.01 -10.14 4.04
CA THR A 56 2.47 -11.06 3.02
C THR A 56 2.71 -10.57 1.61
N ARG A 57 2.76 -9.25 1.38
CA ARG A 57 2.98 -8.68 0.07
C ARG A 57 3.71 -7.34 0.14
N GLN A 58 4.50 -7.07 -0.90
CA GLN A 58 5.11 -5.78 -1.15
C GLN A 58 4.90 -5.42 -2.62
N GLU A 59 4.51 -4.17 -2.90
CA GLU A 59 4.27 -3.70 -4.26
C GLU A 59 4.77 -2.26 -4.46
N VAL A 60 5.41 -2.02 -5.61
CA VAL A 60 5.90 -0.69 -6.01
C VAL A 60 5.01 -0.17 -7.13
N LEU A 61 4.35 0.95 -6.87
CA LEU A 61 3.34 1.55 -7.73
C LEU A 61 3.94 2.52 -8.76
N ASN A 62 5.20 2.93 -8.60
CA ASN A 62 5.88 3.95 -9.43
C ASN A 62 5.19 5.33 -9.50
N HIS A 63 4.21 5.58 -8.64
CA HIS A 63 3.47 6.83 -8.55
C HIS A 63 3.40 7.30 -7.11
N TYR A 64 3.14 8.59 -6.91
CA TYR A 64 2.78 9.07 -5.58
C TYR A 64 1.38 8.60 -5.22
N VAL A 65 1.18 8.19 -3.97
CA VAL A 65 -0.16 7.88 -3.47
C VAL A 65 -0.72 9.10 -2.76
N VAL A 66 -1.82 9.60 -3.28
CA VAL A 66 -2.54 10.74 -2.73
C VAL A 66 -3.37 10.31 -1.54
N ASP A 67 -4.18 9.27 -1.74
CA ASP A 67 -5.08 8.69 -0.74
C ASP A 67 -5.29 7.20 -1.02
N ALA A 68 -5.76 6.45 -0.02
CA ALA A 68 -6.02 5.03 -0.13
C ALA A 68 -7.18 4.58 0.76
N SER A 69 -7.92 3.57 0.28
CA SER A 69 -8.98 2.91 1.02
C SER A 69 -8.90 1.40 0.81
N VAL A 70 -9.40 0.62 1.76
CA VAL A 70 -9.49 -0.84 1.67
C VAL A 70 -10.95 -1.26 1.77
N ARG A 71 -11.36 -2.21 0.94
CA ARG A 71 -12.71 -2.78 0.91
C ARG A 71 -12.68 -4.29 0.72
N PRO A 72 -13.75 -5.02 1.08
CA PRO A 72 -13.85 -6.44 0.76
C PRO A 72 -13.78 -6.69 -0.77
N GLY A 73 -12.99 -7.69 -1.17
CA GLY A 73 -12.78 -8.10 -2.56
C GLY A 73 -13.45 -9.43 -2.94
N GLY A 74 -14.16 -10.06 -2.00
CA GLY A 74 -14.80 -11.37 -2.18
C GLY A 74 -13.86 -12.55 -1.95
N ALA A 75 -14.28 -13.75 -2.40
CA ALA A 75 -13.46 -14.95 -2.31
C ALA A 75 -12.50 -15.05 -3.51
N SER A 76 -11.25 -15.43 -3.26
CA SER A 76 -10.30 -15.76 -4.32
C SER A 76 -10.65 -17.13 -4.94
N PRO A 77 -10.21 -17.41 -6.19
CA PRO A 77 -10.42 -18.71 -6.83
C PRO A 77 -9.84 -19.90 -6.04
N GLU A 78 -8.87 -19.63 -5.17
CA GLU A 78 -8.17 -20.62 -4.35
C GLU A 78 -8.83 -20.83 -2.98
N GLY A 79 -9.96 -20.16 -2.71
CA GLY A 79 -10.71 -20.26 -1.46
C GLY A 79 -10.20 -19.37 -0.32
N ASN A 80 -9.25 -18.46 -0.61
CA ASN A 80 -8.83 -17.43 0.33
C ASN A 80 -9.81 -16.25 0.33
N GLU A 81 -9.78 -15.44 1.38
CA GLU A 81 -10.51 -14.17 1.43
C GLU A 81 -9.66 -13.10 0.72
N ARG A 82 -10.31 -12.06 0.20
CA ARG A 82 -9.65 -11.03 -0.60
C ARG A 82 -10.02 -9.64 -0.11
N ALA A 83 -9.01 -8.79 0.02
CA ALA A 83 -9.17 -7.35 0.25
C ALA A 83 -8.78 -6.60 -1.03
N GLU A 84 -9.53 -5.58 -1.39
CA GLU A 84 -9.17 -4.65 -2.46
C GLU A 84 -8.70 -3.32 -1.86
N VAL A 85 -7.47 -2.95 -2.19
CA VAL A 85 -6.90 -1.65 -1.85
C VAL A 85 -7.08 -0.73 -3.05
N VAL A 86 -7.91 0.30 -2.88
CA VAL A 86 -8.17 1.33 -3.87
C VAL A 86 -7.28 2.52 -3.58
N LEU A 87 -6.50 2.94 -4.57
CA LEU A 87 -5.46 3.96 -4.46
C LEU A 87 -5.76 5.10 -5.44
N LEU A 88 -5.66 6.34 -4.95
CA LEU A 88 -5.59 7.51 -5.80
C LEU A 88 -4.11 7.85 -6.03
N LEU A 89 -3.67 7.75 -7.28
CA LEU A 89 -2.30 7.97 -7.71
C LEU A 89 -2.15 9.33 -8.38
N ALA A 90 -0.96 9.91 -8.26
CA ALA A 90 -0.56 11.11 -8.97
C ALA A 90 0.87 10.98 -9.53
N HIS A 91 1.07 11.43 -10.77
CA HIS A 91 2.41 11.61 -11.34
C HIS A 91 3.10 12.85 -10.76
N GLY A 92 4.43 12.76 -10.55
CA GLY A 92 5.24 13.88 -10.08
C GLY A 92 5.25 15.08 -11.04
N ASP A 93 5.12 14.81 -12.33
CA ASP A 93 5.25 15.82 -13.39
C ASP A 93 3.91 16.47 -13.77
N SER A 94 2.79 16.00 -13.22
CA SER A 94 1.45 16.51 -13.53
C SER A 94 0.57 16.56 -12.28
N SER A 95 0.36 17.75 -11.74
CA SER A 95 -0.46 17.97 -10.53
C SER A 95 -1.97 17.82 -10.76
N ARG A 96 -2.41 17.58 -12.00
CA ARG A 96 -3.81 17.33 -12.37
C ARG A 96 -4.07 15.88 -12.78
N ASP A 97 -3.05 15.04 -12.67
CA ASP A 97 -3.22 13.61 -12.91
C ASP A 97 -3.81 12.94 -11.67
N GLY A 98 -4.82 12.10 -11.90
CA GLY A 98 -5.58 11.41 -10.87
C GLY A 98 -5.98 10.04 -11.41
N GLN A 99 -5.17 9.04 -11.13
CA GLN A 99 -5.43 7.66 -11.56
C GLN A 99 -5.94 6.85 -10.39
N ILE A 100 -7.00 6.09 -10.59
CA ILE A 100 -7.54 5.17 -9.59
C ILE A 100 -7.07 3.77 -9.95
N VAL A 101 -6.39 3.12 -9.02
CA VAL A 101 -5.94 1.73 -9.15
C VAL A 101 -6.53 0.90 -8.02
N SER A 102 -6.95 -0.33 -8.32
CA SER A 102 -7.36 -1.32 -7.32
C SER A 102 -6.37 -2.48 -7.32
N ILE A 103 -5.85 -2.82 -6.14
CA ILE A 103 -4.93 -3.93 -5.94
C ILE A 103 -5.59 -4.92 -5.00
N SER A 104 -5.77 -6.13 -5.48
CA SER A 104 -6.33 -7.18 -4.65
C SER A 104 -5.25 -7.95 -3.90
N ILE A 105 -5.49 -8.20 -2.62
CA ILE A 105 -4.60 -8.86 -1.68
C ILE A 105 -5.36 -10.02 -1.07
N ASP A 106 -4.84 -11.22 -1.27
CA ASP A 106 -5.45 -12.45 -0.75
C ASP A 106 -4.90 -12.70 0.67
N TYR A 107 -5.77 -13.18 1.56
CA TYR A 107 -5.44 -13.52 2.94
C TYR A 107 -6.26 -14.70 3.45
N SER A 108 -5.78 -15.37 4.49
CA SER A 108 -6.42 -16.58 4.99
C SER A 108 -6.96 -16.34 6.40
N ILE A 109 -8.28 -16.37 6.54
CA ILE A 109 -8.92 -16.36 7.85
C ILE A 109 -8.94 -17.78 8.39
N ASP A 110 -8.25 -18.02 9.51
CA ASP A 110 -8.47 -19.22 10.31
C ASP A 110 -9.86 -19.15 10.98
N LYS A 111 -10.90 -19.58 10.24
CA LYS A 111 -12.30 -19.60 10.71
C LYS A 111 -12.51 -20.45 11.97
N ALA A 112 -11.52 -21.27 12.36
CA ALA A 112 -11.57 -22.13 13.54
C ALA A 112 -11.38 -21.39 14.89
N LYS A 113 -10.98 -20.12 14.91
CA LYS A 113 -10.64 -19.39 16.16
C LYS A 113 -11.53 -18.19 16.50
N ILE A 114 -12.59 -17.93 15.74
CA ILE A 114 -13.44 -16.73 15.91
C ILE A 114 -14.64 -17.00 16.86
N ASN A 115 -14.84 -18.24 17.32
CA ASN A 115 -15.86 -18.59 18.32
C ASN A 115 -15.28 -18.67 19.75
N MET A 116 -14.79 -17.55 20.29
CA MET A 116 -14.55 -17.39 21.74
C MET A 116 -15.18 -16.11 22.25
#